data_AF-A0A7W1FZH9-F1
#
_entry.id   AF-A0A7W1FZH9-F1
#
_cell.length_a   1.000
_cell.length_b   1.000
_cell.length_c   1.000
_cell.angle_alpha   90.00
_cell.angle_beta   90.00
_cell.angle_gamma   90.00
#
_symmetry.space_group_name_H-M   'P 1'
#
loop_
_entity.id
_entity.type
_entity.pdbx_description
1 polymer ?
#
loop_
_entity_poly.entity_id
_entity_poly.type
_entity_poly.pdbx_seq_one_letter_code
_entity_poly.pdbx_strand_id
1 'polypeptide(L)'
;MLENRLLDINENIYLDSTQAFKSLCEAHLSAYDLQRESLNFVPLEGSWFANSEHSFHLDEEINKFLASDRKVLLLLGDSGAGKSLYTQGLVNKLWQTCSSQDPIPLWISLPALKNPVDNLVQEYFKQFGFTDTQINSLQKNQSFVFILDAYDEIRILKNLYVTNQLGNWKAKIIMTCRREYLYSVDNYKLYFAPFHREKAQYHAYTEIIVKPFKENQIEQYLQQYVKNQETEWKDWRQYQKSIETIS
;
A
#
# COMPACT_ATOMS: atom_id res chain seq x y z
N MET A 1 2.25 -24.66 -55.07
CA MET A 1 0.90 -24.20 -54.69
C MET A 1 0.36 -25.14 -53.64
N LEU A 2 0.80 -24.93 -52.40
CA LEU A 2 0.37 -25.69 -51.23
C LEU A 2 -0.53 -24.78 -50.41
N GLU A 3 -1.83 -25.00 -50.53
CA GLU A 3 -2.75 -24.73 -49.43
C GLU A 3 -2.26 -25.51 -48.23
N ASN A 4 -1.82 -24.82 -47.19
CA ASN A 4 -1.51 -25.44 -45.92
C ASN A 4 -1.98 -24.54 -44.78
N ARG A 5 -3.05 -25.04 -44.15
CA ARG A 5 -3.26 -25.05 -42.71
C ARG A 5 -3.51 -23.71 -42.04
N LEU A 6 -4.79 -23.36 -42.05
CA LEU A 6 -5.54 -23.15 -40.81
C LEU A 6 -4.96 -24.01 -39.67
N LEU A 7 -4.21 -23.38 -38.79
CA LEU A 7 -3.98 -23.81 -37.43
C LEU A 7 -4.18 -22.58 -36.54
N ASP A 8 -5.38 -22.53 -35.99
CA ASP A 8 -5.66 -22.16 -34.60
C ASP A 8 -4.45 -21.62 -33.82
N ILE A 9 -4.34 -20.31 -33.74
CA ILE A 9 -3.67 -19.66 -32.59
C ILE A 9 -4.79 -19.02 -31.78
N ASN A 10 -5.52 -19.90 -31.09
CA ASN A 10 -6.26 -19.58 -29.89
C ASN A 10 -5.23 -19.30 -28.79
N GLU A 11 -4.56 -18.14 -28.82
CA GLU A 11 -3.73 -17.65 -27.71
C GLU A 11 -4.63 -17.03 -26.61
N ASN A 12 -5.68 -17.74 -26.21
CA ASN A 12 -6.24 -17.63 -24.87
C ASN A 12 -5.46 -18.61 -24.00
N ILE A 13 -4.19 -18.29 -23.75
CA ILE A 13 -3.40 -19.01 -22.76
C ILE A 13 -4.05 -18.69 -21.41
N TYR A 14 -4.71 -19.70 -20.83
CA TYR A 14 -5.00 -19.73 -19.41
C TYR A 14 -3.67 -19.48 -18.68
N LEU A 15 -3.47 -18.26 -18.20
CA LEU A 15 -2.40 -17.97 -17.25
C LEU A 15 -2.75 -18.77 -16.00
N ASP A 16 -2.04 -19.88 -15.77
CA ASP A 16 -2.13 -20.60 -14.51
C ASP A 16 -1.89 -19.60 -13.37
N SER A 17 -2.64 -19.76 -12.28
CA SER A 17 -2.54 -18.95 -11.07
C SER A 17 -1.09 -18.75 -10.60
N THR A 18 -0.26 -19.78 -10.73
CA THR A 18 1.18 -19.75 -10.42
C THR A 18 1.96 -18.80 -11.32
N GLN A 19 1.64 -18.77 -12.62
CA GLN A 19 2.32 -17.93 -13.59
C GLN A 19 1.85 -16.47 -13.49
N ALA A 20 0.56 -16.24 -13.25
CA ALA A 20 0.02 -14.92 -12.94
C ALA A 20 0.64 -14.33 -11.66
N PHE A 21 0.77 -15.15 -10.61
CA PHE A 21 1.43 -14.77 -9.35
C PHE A 21 2.88 -14.38 -9.57
N LYS A 22 3.64 -15.18 -10.32
CA LYS A 22 5.06 -14.91 -10.59
C LYS A 22 5.24 -13.65 -11.43
N SER A 23 4.46 -13.48 -12.50
CA SER A 23 4.51 -12.28 -13.34
C SER A 23 4.13 -11.01 -12.56
N LEU A 24 3.13 -11.11 -11.67
CA LEU A 24 2.74 -9.98 -10.82
C LEU A 24 3.83 -9.64 -9.81
N CYS A 25 4.43 -10.64 -9.17
CA CYS A 25 5.55 -10.46 -8.25
C CYS A 25 6.74 -9.78 -8.94
N GLU A 26 7.16 -10.28 -10.11
CA GLU A 26 8.28 -9.72 -10.87
C GLU A 26 7.98 -8.29 -11.36
N ALA A 27 6.80 -8.06 -11.95
CA ALA A 27 6.43 -6.74 -12.43
C ALA A 27 6.26 -5.71 -11.30
N HIS A 28 5.70 -6.14 -10.17
CA HIS A 28 5.46 -5.27 -9.03
C HIS A 28 6.75 -4.90 -8.29
N LEU A 29 7.60 -5.88 -7.99
CA LEU A 29 8.87 -5.66 -7.29
C LEU A 29 9.89 -4.91 -8.16
N SER A 30 9.74 -4.92 -9.49
CA SER A 30 10.60 -4.13 -10.39
C SER A 30 10.08 -2.72 -10.66
N ALA A 31 8.76 -2.50 -10.64
CA ALA A 31 8.15 -1.19 -10.85
C ALA A 31 8.43 -0.21 -9.71
N TYR A 32 8.60 -0.72 -8.49
CA TYR A 32 8.97 0.05 -7.33
C TYR A 32 10.42 -0.30 -7.01
N ASP A 33 11.33 0.67 -6.97
CA ASP A 33 12.76 0.48 -6.66
C ASP A 33 12.95 0.20 -5.14
N LEU A 34 12.19 -0.79 -4.64
CA LEU A 34 12.03 -1.18 -3.24
C LEU A 34 13.36 -1.68 -2.64
N GLN A 35 14.28 -2.13 -3.49
CA GLN A 35 15.60 -2.57 -3.06
C GLN A 35 16.43 -1.41 -2.52
N ARG A 36 16.42 -0.24 -3.18
CA ARG A 36 17.13 0.95 -2.69
C ARG A 36 16.49 1.58 -1.47
N GLU A 37 15.16 1.61 -1.44
CA GLU A 37 14.40 2.20 -0.34
C GLU A 37 14.50 1.37 0.96
N SER A 38 14.66 0.05 0.86
CA SER A 38 14.87 -0.83 2.02
C SER A 38 16.15 -0.52 2.82
N LEU A 39 17.16 0.10 2.20
CA LEU A 39 18.46 0.35 2.82
C LEU A 39 18.41 1.43 3.91
N ASN A 40 17.40 2.31 3.86
CA ASN A 40 17.21 3.41 4.81
C ASN A 40 15.87 3.28 5.58
N PHE A 41 15.28 2.08 5.61
CA PHE A 41 14.01 1.85 6.27
C PHE A 41 14.16 1.97 7.79
N VAL A 42 13.48 2.93 8.37
CA VAL A 42 13.36 3.07 9.83
C VAL A 42 11.99 2.55 10.25
N PRO A 43 11.93 1.64 11.25
CA PRO A 43 10.65 1.17 11.78
C PRO A 43 9.79 2.35 12.24
N LEU A 44 8.55 2.42 11.74
CA LEU A 44 7.62 3.45 12.16
C LEU A 44 6.97 3.10 13.50
N GLU A 45 6.63 4.14 14.25
CA GLU A 45 5.74 4.02 15.40
C GLU A 45 4.36 4.58 15.09
N GLY A 46 3.35 3.97 15.68
CA GLY A 46 1.95 4.35 15.55
C GLY A 46 1.30 4.64 16.90
N SER A 47 0.11 5.23 16.85
CA SER A 47 -0.76 5.44 17.99
C SER A 47 -2.23 5.40 17.56
N TRP A 48 -3.13 5.06 18.48
CA TRP A 48 -4.57 5.07 18.22
C TRP A 48 -5.17 6.48 18.22
N PHE A 49 -4.54 7.40 18.96
CA PHE A 49 -5.00 8.77 19.15
C PHE A 49 -3.86 9.75 18.92
N ALA A 50 -4.15 10.88 18.28
CA ALA A 50 -3.17 11.92 17.95
C ALA A 50 -2.31 12.33 19.16
N ASN A 51 -2.97 12.58 20.29
CA ASN A 51 -2.36 13.10 21.51
C ASN A 51 -1.91 11.99 22.48
N SER A 52 -1.85 10.73 22.04
CA SER A 52 -1.39 9.63 22.89
C SER A 52 0.09 9.79 23.21
N GLU A 53 0.46 9.71 24.49
CA GLU A 53 1.88 9.60 24.92
C GLU A 53 2.43 8.20 24.65
N HIS A 54 1.55 7.20 24.59
CA HIS A 54 1.91 5.84 24.24
C HIS A 54 1.94 5.66 22.72
N SER A 55 3.03 5.09 22.25
CA SER A 55 3.22 4.62 20.89
C SER A 55 3.49 3.12 20.88
N PHE A 56 3.32 2.50 19.71
CA PHE A 56 3.61 1.10 19.46
C PHE A 56 4.36 0.94 18.14
N HIS A 57 5.06 -0.18 17.97
CA HIS A 57 5.67 -0.52 16.68
C HIS A 57 4.57 -0.76 15.64
N LEU A 58 4.64 -0.02 14.52
CA LEU A 58 3.61 -0.08 13.49
C LEU A 58 3.46 -1.50 12.90
N ASP A 59 4.59 -2.20 12.71
CA ASP A 59 4.61 -3.58 12.20
C ASP A 59 3.77 -4.55 13.03
N GLU A 60 3.80 -4.43 14.36
CA GLU A 60 3.05 -5.32 15.24
C GLU A 60 1.54 -5.14 15.05
N GLU A 61 1.08 -3.89 15.00
CA GLU A 61 -0.34 -3.59 14.83
C GLU A 61 -0.84 -3.85 13.41
N ILE A 62 -0.01 -3.64 12.39
CA ILE A 62 -0.33 -4.05 11.02
C ILE A 62 -0.47 -5.58 10.95
N ASN A 63 0.44 -6.34 11.54
CA ASN A 63 0.33 -7.81 11.56
C ASN A 63 -0.93 -8.28 12.30
N LYS A 64 -1.27 -7.66 13.44
CA LYS A 64 -2.53 -7.93 14.15
C LYS A 64 -3.74 -7.62 13.28
N PHE A 65 -3.73 -6.51 12.54
CA PHE A 65 -4.79 -6.17 11.59
C PHE A 65 -4.92 -7.23 10.48
N LEU A 66 -3.81 -7.63 9.86
CA LEU A 66 -3.79 -8.63 8.79
C LEU A 66 -4.36 -9.98 9.28
N ALA A 67 -4.04 -10.39 10.52
CA ALA A 67 -4.54 -11.63 11.13
C ALA A 67 -5.98 -11.55 11.68
N SER A 68 -6.53 -10.35 11.89
CA SER A 68 -7.88 -10.16 12.46
C SER A 68 -9.03 -10.39 11.47
N ASP A 69 -10.28 -10.17 11.88
CA ASP A 69 -11.44 -10.13 10.96
C ASP A 69 -11.71 -8.74 10.36
N ARG A 70 -10.94 -7.71 10.75
CA ARG A 70 -11.09 -6.34 10.21
C ARG A 70 -10.81 -6.33 8.71
N LYS A 71 -11.43 -5.40 7.97
CA LYS A 71 -11.32 -5.34 6.50
C LYS A 71 -10.51 -4.16 6.03
N VAL A 72 -10.64 -3.01 6.70
CA VAL A 72 -9.99 -1.76 6.29
C VAL A 72 -9.17 -1.20 7.45
N LEU A 73 -7.94 -0.82 7.16
CA LEU A 73 -7.09 -0.01 8.02
C LEU A 73 -6.78 1.31 7.32
N LEU A 74 -7.04 2.43 7.99
CA LEU A 74 -6.60 3.76 7.56
C LEU A 74 -5.31 4.13 8.30
N LEU A 75 -4.21 4.26 7.56
CA LEU A 75 -2.92 4.72 8.05
C LEU A 75 -2.83 6.24 7.85
N LEU A 76 -2.99 6.96 8.95
CA LEU A 76 -2.92 8.40 9.04
C LEU A 76 -1.52 8.85 9.43
N GLY A 77 -1.15 10.05 9.01
CA GLY A 77 0.07 10.71 9.46
C GLY A 77 0.28 12.00 8.69
N ASP A 78 1.14 12.86 9.19
CA ASP A 78 1.38 14.17 8.61
C ASP A 78 2.12 14.05 7.26
N SER A 79 2.24 15.15 6.52
CA SER A 79 3.05 15.18 5.30
C SER A 79 4.50 14.77 5.61
N GLY A 80 5.08 13.91 4.78
CA GLY A 80 6.45 13.43 5.00
C GLY A 80 6.64 12.43 6.15
N ALA A 81 5.57 11.98 6.83
CA ALA A 81 5.66 11.02 7.93
C ALA A 81 6.11 9.58 7.53
N GLY A 82 6.53 9.36 6.28
CA GLY A 82 7.07 8.07 5.83
C GLY A 82 6.03 6.99 5.48
N LYS A 83 4.74 7.33 5.34
CA LYS A 83 3.65 6.35 5.06
C LYS A 83 3.87 5.55 3.76
N SER A 84 4.17 6.23 2.66
CA SER A 84 4.39 5.59 1.35
C SER A 84 5.60 4.64 1.41
N LEU A 85 6.74 5.14 1.90
CA LEU A 85 7.96 4.34 2.10
C LEU A 85 7.70 3.13 3.01
N TYR A 86 6.95 3.31 4.09
CA TYR A 86 6.60 2.23 4.99
C TYR A 86 5.77 1.14 4.28
N THR A 87 4.71 1.54 3.59
CA THR A 87 3.81 0.61 2.91
C THR A 87 4.48 -0.11 1.74
N GLN A 88 5.40 0.55 1.05
CA GLN A 88 6.30 -0.03 0.05
C GLN A 88 7.18 -1.13 0.67
N GLY A 89 7.87 -0.83 1.78
CA GLY A 89 8.66 -1.79 2.53
C GLY A 89 7.84 -2.97 3.07
N LEU A 90 6.62 -2.71 3.54
CA LEU A 90 5.68 -3.73 3.98
C LEU A 90 5.33 -4.69 2.84
N VAL A 91 4.99 -4.20 1.65
CA VAL A 91 4.69 -5.07 0.50
C VAL A 91 5.90 -5.92 0.12
N ASN A 92 7.11 -5.36 0.12
CA ASN A 92 8.33 -6.14 -0.12
C ASN A 92 8.50 -7.27 0.91
N LYS A 93 8.33 -6.98 2.20
CA LYS A 93 8.41 -7.97 3.29
C LYS A 93 7.34 -9.06 3.16
N LEU A 94 6.12 -8.68 2.80
CA LEU A 94 5.04 -9.62 2.55
C LEU A 94 5.38 -10.52 1.36
N TRP A 95 5.86 -9.97 0.23
CA TRP A 95 6.29 -10.78 -0.93
C TRP A 95 7.41 -11.76 -0.61
N GLN A 96 8.40 -11.37 0.21
CA GLN A 96 9.50 -12.25 0.62
C GLN A 96 9.04 -13.48 1.42
N THR A 97 7.89 -13.37 2.09
CA THR A 97 7.33 -14.43 2.93
C THR A 97 6.09 -15.09 2.31
N CYS A 98 5.58 -14.53 1.20
CA CYS A 98 4.37 -14.97 0.52
C CYS A 98 4.62 -16.25 -0.27
N SER A 99 3.79 -17.27 -0.04
CA SER A 99 3.63 -18.43 -0.91
C SER A 99 2.45 -18.24 -1.87
N SER A 100 2.23 -19.18 -2.79
CA SER A 100 1.12 -19.13 -3.76
C SER A 100 -0.28 -19.25 -3.14
N GLN A 101 -0.38 -19.60 -1.86
CA GLN A 101 -1.64 -19.72 -1.11
C GLN A 101 -1.90 -18.52 -0.20
N ASP A 102 -0.88 -17.68 0.01
CA ASP A 102 -0.97 -16.52 0.88
C ASP A 102 -1.64 -15.33 0.15
N PRO A 103 -2.19 -14.36 0.91
CA PRO A 103 -2.71 -13.14 0.32
C PRO A 103 -1.62 -12.37 -0.46
N ILE A 104 -1.90 -12.11 -1.73
CA ILE A 104 -1.02 -11.37 -2.65
C ILE A 104 -0.98 -9.90 -2.24
N PRO A 105 0.18 -9.34 -1.83
CA PRO A 105 0.29 -7.95 -1.43
C PRO A 105 0.52 -7.05 -2.65
N LEU A 106 -0.31 -6.02 -2.82
CA LEU A 106 -0.19 -5.05 -3.92
C LEU A 106 -0.19 -3.63 -3.39
N TRP A 107 0.87 -2.89 -3.73
CA TRP A 107 0.98 -1.47 -3.51
C TRP A 107 0.47 -0.67 -4.72
N ILE A 108 -0.58 0.12 -4.51
CA ILE A 108 -1.28 0.83 -5.57
C ILE A 108 -1.21 2.33 -5.26
N SER A 109 -0.38 3.05 -6.01
CA SER A 109 -0.40 4.52 -5.99
C SER A 109 -1.73 5.00 -6.60
N LEU A 110 -2.61 5.56 -5.76
CA LEU A 110 -3.86 6.13 -6.22
C LEU A 110 -3.67 7.28 -7.24
N PRO A 111 -2.74 8.24 -7.04
CA PRO A 111 -2.53 9.31 -8.01
C PRO A 111 -1.91 8.84 -9.35
N ALA A 112 -1.35 7.63 -9.42
CA ALA A 112 -0.87 7.05 -10.68
C ALA A 112 -2.01 6.50 -11.57
N LEU A 113 -3.24 6.40 -11.05
CA LEU A 113 -4.40 5.90 -11.78
C LEU A 113 -5.19 7.05 -12.41
N LYS A 114 -5.78 6.79 -13.57
CA LYS A 114 -6.68 7.71 -14.29
C LYS A 114 -8.07 7.74 -13.66
N ASN A 115 -8.59 6.59 -13.22
CA ASN A 115 -9.88 6.48 -12.56
C ASN A 115 -9.80 5.64 -11.26
N PRO A 116 -9.16 6.19 -10.20
CA PRO A 116 -9.04 5.51 -8.91
C PRO A 116 -10.37 5.35 -8.17
N VAL A 117 -11.44 6.05 -8.60
CA VAL A 117 -12.71 6.06 -7.89
C VAL A 117 -13.55 4.84 -8.21
N ASP A 118 -13.67 4.45 -9.48
CA ASP A 118 -14.64 3.42 -9.89
C ASP A 118 -14.01 2.14 -10.47
N ASN A 119 -12.74 2.17 -10.90
CA ASN A 119 -12.09 1.05 -11.59
C ASN A 119 -10.67 0.79 -11.11
N LEU A 120 -10.34 1.13 -9.88
CA LEU A 120 -8.99 1.07 -9.30
C LEU A 120 -8.30 -0.27 -9.57
N VAL A 121 -8.95 -1.38 -9.19
CA VAL A 121 -8.31 -2.71 -9.26
C VAL A 121 -8.16 -3.17 -10.71
N GLN A 122 -9.20 -2.95 -11.53
CA GLN A 122 -9.19 -3.28 -12.96
C GLN A 122 -8.14 -2.48 -13.71
N GLU A 123 -8.08 -1.16 -13.48
CA GLU A 123 -7.10 -0.28 -14.10
C GLU A 123 -5.69 -0.72 -13.71
N TYR A 124 -5.46 -0.94 -12.42
CA TYR A 124 -4.17 -1.39 -11.90
C TYR A 124 -3.70 -2.67 -12.61
N PHE A 125 -4.51 -3.73 -12.65
CA PHE A 125 -4.13 -4.97 -13.33
C PHE A 125 -3.95 -4.79 -14.85
N LYS A 126 -4.77 -3.95 -15.50
CA LYS A 126 -4.64 -3.66 -16.94
C LYS A 126 -3.34 -2.95 -17.29
N GLN A 127 -2.79 -2.13 -16.39
CA GLN A 127 -1.46 -1.51 -16.58
C GLN A 127 -0.35 -2.57 -16.69
N PHE A 128 -0.54 -3.75 -16.09
CA PHE A 128 0.36 -4.89 -16.18
C PHE A 128 -0.02 -5.90 -17.29
N GLY A 129 -0.95 -5.54 -18.18
CA GLY A 129 -1.33 -6.35 -19.34
C GLY A 129 -2.35 -7.47 -19.06
N PHE A 130 -2.98 -7.48 -17.88
CA PHE A 130 -3.99 -8.50 -17.56
C PHE A 130 -5.31 -8.22 -18.30
N THR A 131 -5.92 -9.29 -18.79
CA THR A 131 -7.25 -9.24 -19.43
C THR A 131 -8.37 -9.30 -18.40
N ASP A 132 -9.58 -8.88 -18.78
CA ASP A 132 -10.75 -8.94 -17.88
C ASP A 132 -11.06 -10.37 -17.40
N THR A 133 -10.81 -11.39 -18.24
CA THR A 133 -10.98 -12.80 -17.85
C THR A 133 -9.97 -13.24 -16.79
N GLN A 134 -8.72 -12.80 -16.90
CA GLN A 134 -7.68 -13.08 -15.90
C GLN A 134 -7.97 -12.36 -14.58
N ILE A 135 -8.38 -11.09 -14.63
CA ILE A 135 -8.75 -10.31 -13.43
C ILE A 135 -9.93 -10.97 -12.70
N ASN A 136 -10.95 -11.42 -13.44
CA ASN A 136 -12.08 -12.15 -12.86
C ASN A 136 -11.66 -13.49 -12.24
N SER A 137 -10.69 -14.19 -12.83
CA SER A 137 -10.12 -15.41 -12.26
C SER A 137 -9.37 -15.12 -10.95
N LEU A 138 -8.54 -14.07 -10.94
CA LEU A 138 -7.82 -13.61 -9.74
C LEU A 138 -8.79 -13.26 -8.60
N GLN A 139 -9.84 -12.49 -8.89
CA GLN A 139 -10.84 -12.10 -7.90
C GLN A 139 -11.50 -13.31 -7.22
N LYS A 140 -11.77 -14.38 -7.97
CA LYS A 140 -12.45 -15.58 -7.46
C LYS A 140 -11.51 -16.52 -6.70
N ASN A 141 -10.28 -16.65 -7.16
CA ASN A 141 -9.39 -17.74 -6.75
C ASN A 141 -8.29 -17.29 -5.78
N GLN A 142 -8.02 -15.99 -5.66
CA GLN A 142 -6.90 -15.47 -4.88
C GLN A 142 -7.35 -14.54 -3.75
N SER A 143 -6.54 -14.49 -2.69
CA SER A 143 -6.65 -13.47 -1.65
C SER A 143 -5.62 -12.37 -1.84
N PHE A 144 -5.92 -11.19 -1.30
CA PHE A 144 -5.07 -10.01 -1.49
C PHE A 144 -4.88 -9.19 -0.21
N VAL A 145 -3.79 -8.43 -0.19
CA VAL A 145 -3.62 -7.25 0.66
C VAL A 145 -3.43 -6.06 -0.28
N PHE A 146 -4.48 -5.24 -0.43
CA PHE A 146 -4.39 -4.03 -1.23
C PHE A 146 -3.94 -2.88 -0.34
N ILE A 147 -2.81 -2.26 -0.69
CA ILE A 147 -2.33 -1.04 -0.08
C ILE A 147 -2.57 0.10 -1.06
N LEU A 148 -3.53 0.95 -0.75
CA LEU A 148 -3.93 2.09 -1.58
C LEU A 148 -3.25 3.34 -1.01
N ASP A 149 -2.21 3.79 -1.68
CA ASP A 149 -1.36 4.87 -1.19
C ASP A 149 -1.81 6.24 -1.72
N ALA A 150 -1.65 7.26 -0.88
CA ALA A 150 -1.88 8.67 -1.17
C ALA A 150 -3.35 9.03 -1.51
N TYR A 151 -4.29 8.63 -0.64
CA TYR A 151 -5.72 8.97 -0.80
C TYR A 151 -5.98 10.48 -0.85
N ASP A 152 -5.24 11.27 -0.07
CA ASP A 152 -5.37 12.73 -0.09
C ASP A 152 -4.97 13.36 -1.44
N GLU A 153 -4.14 12.68 -2.23
CA GLU A 153 -3.63 13.22 -3.50
C GLU A 153 -4.62 13.09 -4.66
N ILE A 154 -5.59 12.17 -4.58
CA ILE A 154 -6.67 12.10 -5.58
C ILE A 154 -7.71 13.22 -5.42
N ARG A 155 -7.65 13.99 -4.31
CA ARG A 155 -8.49 15.18 -4.05
C ARG A 155 -10.00 14.98 -4.23
N ILE A 156 -10.48 13.75 -3.97
CA ILE A 156 -11.89 13.39 -4.06
C ILE A 156 -12.30 12.67 -2.78
N LEU A 157 -13.38 13.13 -2.13
CA LEU A 157 -13.96 12.49 -0.94
C LEU A 157 -14.99 11.43 -1.36
N LYS A 158 -14.50 10.23 -1.66
CA LYS A 158 -15.31 9.05 -2.01
C LYS A 158 -14.85 7.83 -1.24
N ASN A 159 -15.80 6.97 -0.89
CA ASN A 159 -15.48 5.70 -0.25
C ASN A 159 -15.00 4.68 -1.29
N LEU A 160 -13.67 4.55 -1.44
CA LEU A 160 -13.07 3.65 -2.43
C LEU A 160 -13.39 2.18 -2.17
N TYR A 161 -13.64 1.79 -0.91
CA TYR A 161 -14.10 0.44 -0.60
C TYR A 161 -15.44 0.14 -1.25
N VAL A 162 -16.35 1.11 -1.23
CA VAL A 162 -17.70 0.99 -1.81
C VAL A 162 -17.67 1.18 -3.33
N THR A 163 -17.07 2.27 -3.82
CA THR A 163 -17.12 2.61 -5.25
C THR A 163 -16.39 1.60 -6.12
N ASN A 164 -15.27 1.04 -5.66
CA ASN A 164 -14.56 -0.03 -6.35
C ASN A 164 -15.04 -1.45 -5.98
N GLN A 165 -16.12 -1.56 -5.19
CA GLN A 165 -16.69 -2.84 -4.75
C GLN A 165 -15.64 -3.77 -4.14
N LEU A 166 -14.73 -3.22 -3.31
CA LEU A 166 -13.61 -3.98 -2.73
C LEU A 166 -14.09 -5.12 -1.82
N GLY A 167 -15.33 -5.06 -1.34
CA GLY A 167 -15.98 -6.16 -0.63
C GLY A 167 -16.20 -7.44 -1.47
N ASN A 168 -16.16 -7.35 -2.80
CA ASN A 168 -16.22 -8.51 -3.69
C ASN A 168 -14.88 -9.23 -3.84
N TRP A 169 -13.80 -8.64 -3.31
CA TRP A 169 -12.47 -9.25 -3.31
C TRP A 169 -12.20 -9.90 -1.95
N LYS A 170 -11.55 -11.07 -1.95
CA LYS A 170 -11.03 -11.69 -0.72
C LYS A 170 -9.78 -10.92 -0.26
N ALA A 171 -9.97 -9.68 0.21
CA ALA A 171 -8.89 -8.74 0.44
C ALA A 171 -8.91 -8.08 1.83
N LYS A 172 -7.72 -7.76 2.32
CA LYS A 172 -7.48 -6.74 3.35
C LYS A 172 -7.10 -5.44 2.66
N ILE A 173 -7.60 -4.31 3.15
CA ILE A 173 -7.33 -2.99 2.58
C ILE A 173 -6.57 -2.14 3.59
N ILE A 174 -5.44 -1.59 3.18
CA ILE A 174 -4.71 -0.55 3.90
C ILE A 174 -4.78 0.71 3.03
N MET A 175 -5.29 1.82 3.57
CA MET A 175 -5.31 3.10 2.86
C MET A 175 -4.40 4.08 3.59
N THR A 176 -3.57 4.84 2.87
CA THR A 176 -2.80 5.92 3.48
C THR A 176 -3.44 7.27 3.18
N CYS A 177 -3.42 8.18 4.16
CA CYS A 177 -3.95 9.53 3.99
C CYS A 177 -3.22 10.52 4.90
N ARG A 178 -2.98 11.74 4.39
CA ARG A 178 -2.58 12.87 5.23
C ARG A 178 -3.69 13.22 6.22
N ARG A 179 -3.31 13.47 7.48
CA ARG A 179 -4.27 13.83 8.52
C ARG A 179 -4.93 15.16 8.25
N GLU A 180 -4.16 16.12 7.75
CA GLU A 180 -4.59 17.49 7.49
C GLU A 180 -5.70 17.55 6.45
N TYR A 181 -5.68 16.63 5.48
CA TYR A 181 -6.71 16.52 4.45
C TYR A 181 -8.11 16.23 5.03
N LEU A 182 -8.17 15.62 6.22
CA LEU A 182 -9.43 15.20 6.86
C LEU A 182 -9.87 16.12 8.00
N TYR A 183 -9.07 17.14 8.38
CA TYR A 183 -9.37 18.00 9.54
C TYR A 183 -10.69 18.76 9.42
N SER A 184 -11.08 19.17 8.22
CA SER A 184 -12.34 19.89 7.97
C SER A 184 -13.47 18.98 7.48
N VAL A 185 -13.29 17.66 7.54
CA VAL A 185 -14.25 16.69 7.00
C VAL A 185 -14.98 16.01 8.15
N ASP A 186 -16.23 16.43 8.36
CA ASP A 186 -17.08 15.82 9.38
C ASP A 186 -17.31 14.33 9.08
N ASN A 187 -17.18 13.51 10.12
CA ASN A 187 -17.38 12.06 10.06
C ASN A 187 -16.62 11.38 8.90
N TYR A 188 -15.37 11.80 8.65
CA TYR A 188 -14.56 11.32 7.53
C TYR A 188 -14.45 9.79 7.47
N LYS A 189 -14.65 9.08 8.59
CA LYS A 189 -14.62 7.61 8.66
C LYS A 189 -15.60 6.96 7.67
N LEU A 190 -16.68 7.64 7.29
CA LEU A 190 -17.62 7.18 6.26
C LEU A 190 -16.98 7.03 4.87
N TYR A 191 -15.87 7.72 4.59
CA TYR A 191 -15.12 7.59 3.34
C TYR A 191 -14.15 6.41 3.33
N PHE A 192 -14.04 5.67 4.43
CA PHE A 192 -13.07 4.56 4.54
C PHE A 192 -13.70 3.28 5.09
N ALA A 193 -14.71 3.39 5.96
CA ALA A 193 -15.35 2.22 6.56
C ALA A 193 -16.04 1.34 5.49
N PRO A 194 -16.00 0.00 5.63
CA PRO A 194 -16.82 -0.87 4.81
C PRO A 194 -18.31 -0.58 4.99
N PHE A 195 -19.11 -0.89 3.97
CA PHE A 195 -20.57 -0.80 4.05
C PHE A 195 -21.21 -2.17 3.81
N HIS A 196 -22.30 -2.41 4.52
CA HIS A 196 -23.26 -3.45 4.18
C HIS A 196 -24.61 -2.79 3.95
N ARG A 197 -25.08 -2.80 2.69
CA ARG A 197 -26.21 -1.98 2.23
C ARG A 197 -25.92 -0.51 2.56
N GLU A 198 -26.80 0.16 3.30
CA GLU A 198 -26.67 1.58 3.66
C GLU A 198 -25.99 1.80 5.03
N LYS A 199 -25.48 0.74 5.68
CA LYS A 199 -24.90 0.85 7.02
C LYS A 199 -23.38 0.69 6.99
N ALA A 200 -22.69 1.69 7.53
CA ALA A 200 -21.25 1.63 7.80
C ALA A 200 -20.93 0.53 8.83
N GLN A 201 -19.94 -0.31 8.53
CA GLN A 201 -19.49 -1.42 9.36
C GLN A 201 -18.22 -1.01 10.13
N TYR A 202 -18.38 -0.13 11.12
CA TYR A 202 -17.24 0.42 11.87
C TYR A 202 -16.42 -0.65 12.62
N HIS A 203 -17.01 -1.80 12.96
CA HIS A 203 -16.29 -2.91 13.58
C HIS A 203 -15.22 -3.52 12.65
N ALA A 204 -15.37 -3.35 11.34
CA ALA A 204 -14.44 -3.86 10.32
C ALA A 204 -13.43 -2.79 9.87
N TYR A 205 -13.48 -1.60 10.47
CA TYR A 205 -12.61 -0.46 10.20
C TYR A 205 -11.71 -0.20 11.40
N THR A 206 -10.46 0.20 11.15
CA THR A 206 -9.54 0.70 12.17
C THR A 206 -8.68 1.81 11.60
N GLU A 207 -8.14 2.66 12.47
CA GLU A 207 -7.20 3.71 12.09
C GLU A 207 -5.97 3.67 12.98
N ILE A 208 -4.81 3.98 12.39
CA ILE A 208 -3.54 4.15 13.10
C ILE A 208 -2.94 5.47 12.66
N ILE A 209 -2.45 6.25 13.61
CA ILE A 209 -1.75 7.52 13.37
C ILE A 209 -0.26 7.28 13.54
N VAL A 210 0.51 7.42 12.45
CA VAL A 210 1.97 7.42 12.46
C VAL A 210 2.46 8.58 13.33
N LYS A 211 3.37 8.27 14.24
CA LYS A 211 4.02 9.24 15.11
C LYS A 211 5.26 9.83 14.42
N PRO A 212 5.63 11.08 14.74
CA PRO A 212 6.94 11.62 14.38
C PRO A 212 8.07 10.70 14.87
N PHE A 213 9.20 10.74 14.17
CA PHE A 213 10.37 9.97 14.59
C PHE A 213 10.88 10.48 15.94
N LYS A 214 11.27 9.53 16.80
CA LYS A 214 12.07 9.78 17.98
C LYS A 214 13.49 10.19 17.58
N GLU A 215 14.20 10.89 18.46
CA GLU A 215 15.58 11.34 18.20
C GLU A 215 16.49 10.20 17.73
N ASN A 216 16.45 9.05 18.41
CA ASN A 216 17.23 7.87 18.03
C ASN A 216 16.88 7.31 16.64
N GLN A 217 15.61 7.41 16.20
CA GLN A 217 15.19 7.02 14.85
C GLN A 217 15.74 7.97 13.78
N ILE A 218 15.80 9.27 14.09
CA ILE A 218 16.43 10.28 13.23
C ILE A 218 17.93 10.01 13.12
N GLU A 219 18.62 9.76 14.23
CA GLU A 219 20.05 9.44 14.23
C GLU A 219 20.36 8.20 13.39
N GLN A 220 19.58 7.12 13.57
CA GLN A 220 19.73 5.89 12.79
C GLN A 220 19.52 6.13 11.29
N TYR A 221 18.50 6.90 10.92
CA TYR A 221 18.24 7.29 9.54
C TYR A 221 19.45 8.01 8.94
N LEU A 222 19.95 9.06 9.61
CA LEU A 222 21.06 9.87 9.10
C LEU A 222 22.34 9.04 8.95
N GLN A 223 22.60 8.12 9.88
CA GLN A 223 23.73 7.18 9.79
C GLN A 223 23.62 6.26 8.58
N GLN A 224 22.44 5.67 8.34
CA GLN A 224 22.20 4.82 7.17
C GLN A 224 22.29 5.60 5.87
N TYR A 225 21.71 6.80 5.83
CA TYR A 225 21.71 7.69 4.67
C TYR A 225 23.13 8.04 4.21
N VAL A 226 24.00 8.46 5.15
CA VAL A 226 25.40 8.78 4.84
C VAL A 226 26.19 7.56 4.38
N LYS A 227 25.90 6.38 4.93
CA LYS A 227 26.57 5.13 4.58
C LYS A 227 26.18 4.61 3.19
N ASN A 228 24.91 4.75 2.82
CA ASN A 228 24.34 4.10 1.65
C ASN A 228 24.26 5.01 0.42
N GLN A 229 24.54 6.31 0.57
CA GLN A 229 24.47 7.28 -0.53
C GLN A 229 25.76 8.10 -0.66
N GLU A 230 26.04 8.54 -1.89
CA GLU A 230 27.06 9.55 -2.14
C GLU A 230 26.56 10.91 -1.64
N THR A 231 26.87 11.18 -0.38
CA THR A 231 26.50 12.39 0.34
C THR A 231 27.63 13.41 0.36
N GLU A 232 27.27 14.70 0.38
CA GLU A 232 28.22 15.81 0.54
C GLU A 232 28.94 15.72 1.88
N TRP A 233 28.17 15.53 2.97
CA TRP A 233 28.71 15.34 4.31
C TRP A 233 28.87 13.86 4.65
N LYS A 234 30.08 13.49 5.09
CA LYS A 234 30.43 12.14 5.52
C LYS A 234 30.21 11.88 7.02
N ASP A 235 29.94 12.94 7.80
CA ASP A 235 29.50 12.82 9.19
C ASP A 235 28.01 13.17 9.29
N TRP A 236 27.21 12.21 9.71
CA TRP A 236 25.75 12.35 9.82
C TRP A 236 25.33 13.49 10.77
N ARG A 237 26.20 13.84 11.74
CA ARG A 237 25.96 14.96 12.68
C ARG A 237 25.91 16.33 11.98
N GLN A 238 26.52 16.45 10.80
CA GLN A 238 26.45 17.69 10.03
C GLN A 238 25.03 17.92 9.49
N TYR A 239 24.34 16.85 9.07
CA TYR A 239 22.92 16.90 8.69
C TYR A 239 22.00 17.19 9.88
N GLN A 240 22.26 16.59 11.04
CA GLN A 240 21.45 16.87 12.23
C GLN A 240 21.49 18.37 12.59
N LYS A 241 22.69 18.96 12.63
CA LYS A 241 22.87 20.38 12.93
C LYS A 241 22.19 21.30 11.91
N SER A 242 22.20 20.95 10.62
CA SER A 242 21.56 21.79 9.60
C SER A 242 20.03 21.77 9.73
N ILE A 243 19.44 20.61 10.03
CA ILE A 243 17.99 20.47 10.27
C ILE A 243 17.58 21.31 11.48
N GLU A 244 18.33 21.24 12.58
CA GLU A 244 18.09 22.04 13.79
C GLU A 244 18.19 23.55 13.55
N THR A 245 18.96 23.99 12.54
CA THR A 245 19.12 25.43 12.21
C THR A 245 17.96 25.97 11.35
N ILE A 246 17.19 25.10 10.70
CA ILE A 246 16.06 25.46 9.82
C ILE A 246 14.72 25.35 10.57
N SER A 247 14.70 24.66 11.71
CA SER A 247 13.53 24.41 12.57
C SER A 247 13.30 25.56 13.54
#